data_AF-A0A196PFL8-F1
#
_entry.id   AF-A0A196PFL8-F1
#
_cell.length_a   1.000
_cell.length_b   1.000
_cell.length_c   1.000
_cell.angle_alpha   90.00
_cell.angle_beta   90.00
_cell.angle_gamma   90.00
#
_symmetry.space_group_name_H-M   'P 1'
#
loop_
_entity.id
_entity.type
_entity.pdbx_description
1 polymer ?
#
loop_
_entity_poly.entity_id
_entity_poly.type
_entity_poly.pdbx_seq_one_letter_code
_entity_poly.pdbx_strand_id
1 'polypeptide(L)'
;MRTTFDRAAELLGINPGLSFEQKLAELKSVGFIVETERNVLAVLIDAGSAAAHRGWEPTAKQLEAMVTLLESFLHRSFLMEEISEDLRAKVPQKQKEPKKV
;
A
#
# COMPACT_ATOMS: atom_id res chain seq x y z
N MET A 1 11.88 -4.25 1.99
CA MET A 1 10.91 -3.32 2.64
C MET A 1 11.17 -1.87 2.24
N ARG A 2 12.22 -1.20 2.75
CA ARG A 2 12.47 0.23 2.45
C ARG A 2 12.62 0.53 0.97
N THR A 3 13.51 -0.19 0.27
CA THR A 3 13.74 0.00 -1.17
C THR A 3 12.46 -0.18 -1.99
N THR A 4 11.63 -1.17 -1.63
CA THR A 4 10.37 -1.43 -2.33
C THR A 4 9.37 -0.29 -2.11
N PHE A 5 9.19 0.16 -0.86
CA PHE A 5 8.36 1.33 -0.56
C PHE A 5 8.86 2.57 -1.31
N ASP A 6 10.17 2.80 -1.29
CA ASP A 6 10.79 3.97 -1.90
C ASP A 6 10.55 4.01 -3.42
N ARG A 7 10.74 2.86 -4.07
CA ARG A 7 10.50 2.72 -5.50
C ARG A 7 9.02 2.86 -5.84
N ALA A 8 8.13 2.31 -5.02
CA ALA A 8 6.69 2.46 -5.20
C ALA A 8 6.25 3.92 -5.08
N ALA A 9 6.73 4.65 -4.07
CA ALA A 9 6.44 6.07 -3.91
C ALA A 9 6.90 6.88 -5.13
N GLU A 10 8.10 6.59 -5.64
CA GLU A 10 8.62 7.23 -6.85
C GLU A 10 7.74 6.95 -8.09
N LEU A 11 7.28 5.70 -8.26
CA LEU A 11 6.35 5.33 -9.35
C LEU A 11 4.99 6.03 -9.22
N LEU A 12 4.59 6.41 -8.02
CA LEU A 12 3.38 7.20 -7.74
C LEU A 12 3.62 8.71 -7.87
N GLY A 13 4.78 9.13 -8.36
CA GLY A 13 5.12 10.54 -8.64
C GLY A 13 5.68 11.30 -7.43
N ILE A 14 6.01 10.61 -6.33
CA ILE A 14 6.63 11.24 -5.15
C ILE A 14 8.12 11.47 -5.41
N ASN A 15 8.63 12.63 -5.01
CA ASN A 15 10.03 12.98 -5.23
C ASN A 15 10.98 12.00 -4.46
N PRO A 16 11.90 11.29 -5.16
CA PRO A 16 12.79 10.32 -4.53
C PRO A 16 13.80 10.95 -3.56
N GLY A 17 14.08 12.26 -3.67
CA GLY A 17 14.97 12.97 -2.75
C GLY A 17 14.39 13.26 -1.36
N LEU A 18 13.10 13.00 -1.15
CA LEU A 18 12.44 13.24 0.12
C LEU A 18 12.77 12.18 1.18
N SER A 19 12.70 12.58 2.45
CA SER A 19 12.75 11.63 3.57
C SER A 19 11.54 10.69 3.55
N PHE A 20 11.63 9.52 4.19
CA PHE A 20 10.50 8.60 4.28
C PHE A 20 9.26 9.23 4.93
N GLU A 21 9.47 10.07 5.95
CA GLU A 21 8.38 10.79 6.61
C GLU A 21 7.69 11.77 5.65
N GLN A 22 8.47 12.51 4.86
CA GLN A 22 7.95 13.41 3.83
C GLN A 22 7.22 12.64 2.74
N LYS A 23 7.77 11.52 2.26
CA LYS A 23 7.11 10.64 1.27
C LYS A 23 5.75 10.15 1.77
N LEU A 24 5.68 9.71 3.03
CA LEU A 24 4.42 9.29 3.66
C LEU A 24 3.41 10.45 3.78
N ALA A 25 3.88 11.65 4.13
CA ALA A 25 3.02 12.83 4.20
C ALA A 25 2.47 13.21 2.81
N GLU A 26 3.30 13.17 1.78
CA GLU A 26 2.89 13.47 0.40
C GLU A 26 1.92 12.42 -0.14
N LEU A 27 2.21 11.11 0.01
CA LEU A 27 1.31 10.02 -0.38
C LEU A 27 -0.08 10.17 0.24
N LYS A 28 -0.15 10.62 1.50
CA LYS A 28 -1.42 10.93 2.15
C LYS A 28 -2.08 12.16 1.52
N SER A 29 -1.31 13.23 1.31
CA SER A 29 -1.84 14.49 0.79
C SER A 29 -2.47 14.35 -0.59
N VAL A 30 -1.91 13.49 -1.45
CA VAL A 30 -2.43 13.20 -2.79
C VAL A 30 -3.48 12.10 -2.82
N GLY A 31 -3.74 11.45 -1.67
CA GLY A 31 -4.84 10.50 -1.49
C GLY A 31 -4.51 9.03 -1.80
N PHE A 32 -3.24 8.67 -2.05
CA PHE A 32 -2.86 7.26 -2.24
C PHE A 32 -3.02 6.43 -0.97
N ILE A 33 -2.82 7.04 0.20
CA ILE A 33 -2.98 6.40 1.51
C ILE A 33 -3.83 7.26 2.45
N VAL A 34 -4.49 6.64 3.42
CA VAL A 34 -5.15 7.35 4.53
C VAL A 34 -4.24 7.45 5.75
N GLU A 35 -4.65 8.22 6.77
CA GLU A 35 -3.84 8.44 7.98
C GLU A 35 -3.50 7.15 8.73
N THR A 36 -4.43 6.19 8.80
CA THR A 36 -4.16 4.91 9.46
C THR A 36 -3.08 4.12 8.73
N GLU A 37 -3.10 4.10 7.39
CA GLU A 37 -2.08 3.46 6.56
C GLU A 37 -0.73 4.16 6.67
N ARG A 38 -0.72 5.50 6.75
CA ARG A 38 0.50 6.27 7.00
C ARG A 38 1.22 5.78 8.26
N ASN A 39 0.48 5.62 9.36
CA ASN A 39 1.05 5.20 10.64
C ASN A 39 1.57 3.76 10.59
N VAL A 40 0.83 2.87 9.92
CA VAL A 40 1.24 1.48 9.73
C VAL A 40 2.50 1.38 8.86
N LEU A 41 2.57 2.13 7.76
CA LEU A 41 3.72 2.16 6.87
C LEU A 41 4.95 2.79 7.53
N ALA A 42 4.77 3.80 8.38
CA ALA A 42 5.86 4.37 9.17
C ALA A 42 6.54 3.30 10.05
N VAL A 43 5.75 2.47 10.73
CA VAL A 43 6.27 1.36 11.55
C VAL A 43 6.98 0.32 10.69
N LEU A 44 6.41 -0.06 9.54
CA LEU A 44 7.04 -0.99 8.60
C LEU A 44 8.42 -0.47 8.12
N ILE A 45 8.50 0.80 7.75
CA ILE A 45 9.74 1.44 7.29
C ILE A 45 10.79 1.45 8.40
N ASP A 46 10.40 1.80 9.62
CA ASP A 46 11.32 1.79 10.76
C ASP A 46 11.80 0.38 11.09
N ALA A 47 10.90 -0.62 11.12
CA ALA A 47 11.25 -2.02 11.30
C ALA A 47 12.24 -2.50 10.22
N GLY A 48 12.00 -2.15 8.96
CA GLY A 48 12.93 -2.43 7.87
C GLY A 48 14.29 -1.72 8.03
N SER A 49 14.31 -0.50 8.58
CA SER A 49 15.54 0.22 8.91
C SER A 49 16.29 -0.43 10.07
N ALA A 50 15.56 -0.90 11.09
CA ALA A 50 16.12 -1.60 12.24
C ALA A 50 16.81 -2.89 11.81
N ALA A 51 16.18 -3.66 10.93
CA ALA A 51 16.76 -4.88 10.38
C ALA A 51 17.99 -4.61 9.52
N ALA A 52 17.95 -3.59 8.65
CA ALA A 52 19.06 -3.31 7.73
C ALA A 52 20.30 -2.68 8.40
N HIS A 53 20.11 -1.89 9.47
CA HIS A 53 21.20 -1.07 10.02
C HIS A 53 21.43 -1.22 11.53
N ARG A 54 20.41 -1.66 12.29
CA ARG A 54 20.47 -1.72 13.76
C ARG A 54 20.58 -3.15 14.30
N GLY A 55 20.72 -4.15 13.43
CA GLY A 55 20.87 -5.55 13.80
C GLY A 55 19.62 -6.16 14.43
N TRP A 56 18.44 -5.56 14.23
CA TRP A 56 17.19 -6.16 14.71
C TRP A 56 16.78 -7.31 13.79
N GLU A 57 16.73 -8.53 14.32
CA GLU A 57 16.32 -9.70 13.57
C GLU A 57 14.82 -10.00 13.81
N PRO A 58 13.94 -9.82 12.81
CA PRO A 58 12.54 -10.19 12.95
C PRO A 58 12.39 -11.71 13.04
N THR A 59 11.47 -12.17 13.89
CA THR A 59 10.97 -13.53 13.82
C THR A 59 10.25 -13.79 12.47
N ALA A 60 10.11 -15.05 12.07
CA ALA A 60 9.39 -15.42 10.85
C ALA A 60 7.99 -14.79 10.77
N LYS A 61 7.24 -14.80 11.89
CA LYS A 61 5.91 -14.20 11.99
C LYS A 61 5.93 -12.66 11.82
N GLN A 62 6.96 -11.99 12.36
CA GLN A 62 7.11 -10.54 12.18
C GLN A 62 7.46 -10.21 10.73
N LEU A 63 8.34 -11.00 10.11
CA LEU A 63 8.69 -10.82 8.70
C LEU A 63 7.48 -11.02 7.80
N GLU A 64 6.68 -12.06 8.03
CA GLU A 64 5.42 -12.29 7.30
C GLU A 64 4.48 -11.09 7.43
N ALA A 65 4.26 -10.60 8.65
CA ALA A 65 3.44 -9.40 8.86
C ALA A 65 3.99 -8.18 8.10
N MET A 66 5.32 -7.98 8.09
CA MET A 66 5.95 -6.89 7.34
C MET A 66 5.73 -7.02 5.83
N VAL A 67 5.80 -8.24 5.28
CA VAL A 67 5.50 -8.53 3.87
C VAL A 67 4.03 -8.20 3.57
N THR A 68 3.09 -8.71 4.38
CA THR A 68 1.65 -8.46 4.20
C THR A 68 1.31 -6.97 4.20
N LEU A 69 1.91 -6.19 5.11
CA LEU A 69 1.70 -4.74 5.15
C LEU A 69 2.22 -4.04 3.89
N LEU A 70 3.39 -4.44 3.39
CA LEU A 70 3.95 -3.90 2.16
C LEU A 70 3.08 -4.27 0.94
N GLU A 71 2.68 -5.54 0.84
CA GLU A 71 1.82 -6.04 -0.24
C GLU A 71 0.48 -5.33 -0.26
N SER A 72 -0.15 -5.11 0.90
CA SER A 72 -1.42 -4.39 1.00
C SER A 72 -1.31 -2.98 0.39
N PHE A 73 -0.21 -2.27 0.68
CA PHE A 73 0.07 -0.96 0.11
C PHE A 73 0.27 -1.03 -1.41
N LEU A 74 1.05 -1.99 -1.91
CA LEU A 74 1.30 -2.15 -3.34
C LEU A 74 0.01 -2.50 -4.11
N HIS A 75 -0.80 -3.41 -3.58
CA HIS A 75 -2.09 -3.79 -4.17
C HIS A 75 -3.01 -2.59 -4.31
N ARG A 76 -3.16 -1.80 -3.25
CA ARG A 76 -3.98 -0.60 -3.26
C ARG A 76 -3.46 0.45 -4.25
N SER A 77 -2.15 0.60 -4.34
CA SER A 77 -1.52 1.64 -5.15
C SER A 77 -1.51 1.35 -6.64
N PHE A 78 -1.40 0.07 -7.05
CA PHE A 78 -1.16 -0.29 -8.45
C PHE A 78 -2.18 -1.25 -9.06
N LEU A 79 -2.85 -2.08 -8.25
CA LEU A 79 -3.63 -3.21 -8.77
C LEU A 79 -5.13 -3.06 -8.54
N MET A 80 -5.55 -2.16 -7.64
CA MET A 80 -6.95 -2.09 -7.21
C MET A 80 -7.90 -1.70 -8.35
N GLU A 81 -7.50 -0.81 -9.26
CA GLU A 81 -8.31 -0.40 -10.40
C GLU A 81 -8.48 -1.57 -11.39
N GLU A 82 -7.38 -2.17 -11.84
CA GLU A 82 -7.38 -3.33 -12.75
C GLU A 82 -8.24 -4.49 -12.20
N ILE A 83 -8.03 -4.86 -10.94
CA ILE A 83 -8.79 -5.92 -10.29
C ILE A 83 -10.28 -5.56 -10.21
N SER A 84 -10.61 -4.31 -9.90
CA SER A 84 -12.00 -3.85 -9.83
C SER A 84 -12.69 -3.89 -11.18
N GLU A 85 -11.99 -3.51 -12.25
CA GLU A 85 -12.50 -3.57 -13.62
C GLU A 85 -12.71 -5.02 -14.09
N ASP A 86 -11.75 -5.91 -13.84
CA ASP A 86 -11.86 -7.33 -14.15
C ASP A 86 -13.04 -7.98 -13.42
N LEU A 87 -13.19 -7.70 -12.12
CA LEU A 87 -14.34 -8.16 -11.34
C LEU A 87 -15.65 -7.62 -11.89
N ARG A 88 -15.71 -6.33 -12.21
CA ARG A 88 -16.92 -5.70 -12.78
C ARG A 88 -17.32 -6.35 -14.12
N ALA A 89 -16.35 -6.74 -14.94
CA ALA A 89 -16.61 -7.40 -16.22
C ALA A 89 -17.15 -8.83 -16.05
N LYS A 90 -16.71 -9.55 -15.01
CA LYS A 90 -17.04 -10.96 -14.78
C LYS A 90 -18.28 -11.18 -13.89
N VAL A 91 -18.61 -10.23 -13.02
CA VAL A 91 -19.78 -10.35 -12.14
C VAL A 91 -21.07 -10.19 -12.95
N PRO A 92 -22.01 -11.17 -12.92
CA PRO A 92 -23.28 -11.05 -13.61
C PRO A 92 -24.04 -9.80 -13.19
N GLN A 93 -24.52 -9.02 -14.16
CA GLN A 93 -25.31 -7.83 -13.86
C GLN A 93 -26.62 -8.24 -13.19
N LYS A 94 -26.96 -7.57 -12.08
CA LYS A 94 -28.23 -7.77 -11.39
C LYS A 94 -29.39 -7.53 -12.36
N GLN A 95 -30.23 -8.54 -12.55
CA GLN A 95 -31.44 -8.39 -13.37
C GLN A 95 -32.28 -7.26 -12.79
N LYS A 96 -32.62 -6.26 -13.61
CA LYS A 96 -33.55 -5.21 -13.22
C LYS A 96 -34.92 -5.86 -13.06
N GLU A 97 -35.40 -5.97 -11.82
CA GLU A 97 -36.78 -6.38 -11.59
C GLU A 97 -37.71 -5.43 -12.36
N PRO A 98 -38.69 -5.95 -13.13
CA PRO A 98 -39.66 -5.09 -13.79
C PRO A 98 -40.36 -4.26 -12.71
N LYS A 99 -40.41 -2.93 -12.90
CA LYS A 99 -41.18 -2.05 -12.04
C LYS A 99 -42.61 -2.57 -11.99
N LYS A 100 -43.08 -2.99 -10.82
CA LYS A 100 -44.51 -3.24 -10.58
C LYS A 100 -45.24 -1.92 -10.84
N VAL A 101 -46.01 -1.88 -11.93
CA VAL A 101 -46.95 -0.80 -12.28
C VAL A 101 -48.23 -1.01 -11.48
#